data_AF-A0A0B4EKY5-F1
#
_entry.id   AF-A0A0B4EKY5-F1
#
_cell.length_a   1.000
_cell.length_b   1.000
_cell.length_c   1.000
_cell.angle_alpha   90.00
_cell.angle_beta   90.00
_cell.angle_gamma   90.00
#
_symmetry.space_group_name_H-M   'P 1'
#
loop_
_entity.id
_entity.type
_entity.pdbx_description
1 polymer ?
#
loop_
_entity_poly.entity_id
_entity_poly.type
_entity_poly.pdbx_seq_one_letter_code
_entity_poly.pdbx_strand_id
1 'polypeptide(L)'
;MKHILAPVALLAARATIPATDAGDDAKGCASGLYMISVRGTGEEQGIGVAGTLLGKKVAEQVKGSKIVGLQYPATLASPPYPESVGNGTKNLTELLEDYHKSCPDGKIAILGYSQGAQVSLDTLCGTDETGFTTTDAISSSAVDNVVAVALFGDPTHIANVSYDRGTSKKNGLFPRNNSASCEKYSSKIASWCDTGDVYCDLGEDKAVHGQYFSNYGPEIVQFIVDKYNGKSGGNSTSVPTGTAAPTGISAPTGGNSTATTARPTGSSTSSGGAAPSRTPSPGAAAGLEVASKGLYVALPLALMAMFQML
;
A
#
# COMPACT_ATOMS: atom_id res chain seq x y z
N MET A 1 52.62 -25.12 46.39
CA MET A 1 51.43 -25.06 45.52
C MET A 1 51.31 -23.63 44.99
N LYS A 2 51.67 -23.38 43.73
CA LYS A 2 51.52 -22.07 43.06
C LYS A 2 50.42 -22.23 42.01
N HIS A 3 49.25 -21.67 42.28
CA HIS A 3 48.14 -21.64 41.32
C HIS A 3 48.28 -20.38 40.45
N ILE A 4 48.44 -20.59 39.15
CA ILE A 4 48.48 -19.54 38.14
C ILE A 4 47.02 -19.28 37.74
N LEU A 5 46.51 -18.08 38.04
CA LEU A 5 45.23 -17.58 37.56
C LEU A 5 45.43 -16.99 36.16
N ALA A 6 44.87 -17.62 35.14
CA ALA A 6 44.78 -17.05 33.80
C ALA A 6 43.50 -16.19 33.68
N PRO A 7 43.56 -14.97 33.13
CA PRO A 7 42.38 -14.15 32.93
C PRO A 7 41.63 -14.62 31.68
N VAL A 8 40.36 -14.97 31.85
CA VAL A 8 39.43 -15.22 30.75
C VAL A 8 39.02 -13.87 30.17
N ALA A 9 39.50 -13.56 28.97
CA ALA A 9 39.08 -12.37 28.22
C ALA A 9 37.69 -12.61 27.62
N LEU A 10 36.70 -11.87 28.10
CA LEU A 10 35.32 -11.91 27.59
C LEU A 10 35.23 -11.05 26.32
N LEU A 11 35.23 -11.69 25.15
CA LEU A 11 34.98 -11.02 23.87
C LEU A 11 33.49 -10.68 23.77
N ALA A 12 33.13 -9.40 23.95
CA ALA A 12 31.78 -8.92 23.68
C ALA A 12 31.58 -8.82 22.15
N ALA A 13 30.84 -9.77 21.57
CA ALA A 13 30.37 -9.67 20.19
C ALA A 13 29.33 -8.54 20.11
N ARG A 14 29.69 -7.42 19.48
CA ARG A 14 28.74 -6.38 19.12
C ARG A 14 27.85 -6.90 17.99
N ALA A 15 26.57 -7.13 18.29
CA ALA A 15 25.56 -7.33 17.25
C ALA A 15 25.46 -6.04 16.43
N THR A 16 25.95 -6.07 15.19
CA THR A 16 25.73 -4.99 14.23
C THR A 16 24.29 -5.08 13.76
N ILE A 17 23.46 -4.09 14.13
CA ILE A 17 22.13 -3.93 13.54
C ILE A 17 22.36 -3.68 12.04
N PRO A 18 21.78 -4.49 11.12
CA PRO A 18 21.93 -4.24 9.70
C PRO A 18 21.39 -2.85 9.38
N ALA A 19 22.20 -2.05 8.68
CA ALA A 19 21.80 -0.72 8.25
C ALA A 19 20.57 -0.82 7.34
N THR A 20 19.71 0.18 7.42
CA THR A 20 18.54 0.31 6.55
C THR A 20 19.02 0.40 5.10
N ASP A 21 18.38 -0.34 4.20
CA ASP A 21 18.76 -0.33 2.79
C ASP A 21 18.24 0.94 2.14
N ALA A 22 19.15 1.87 1.85
CA ALA A 22 18.81 3.14 1.22
C ALA A 22 18.36 2.97 -0.24
N GLY A 23 18.74 1.87 -0.90
CA GLY A 23 18.60 1.69 -2.34
C GLY A 23 19.67 2.39 -3.17
N ASP A 24 19.42 2.46 -4.47
CA ASP A 24 20.25 3.15 -5.46
C ASP A 24 20.03 4.68 -5.43
N ASP A 25 21.00 5.43 -5.95
CA ASP A 25 20.85 6.88 -6.18
C ASP A 25 19.69 7.15 -7.15
N ALA A 26 18.86 8.16 -6.87
CA ALA A 26 17.73 8.52 -7.72
C ALA A 26 18.14 9.03 -9.12
N LYS A 27 19.35 9.55 -9.30
CA LYS A 27 19.83 10.21 -10.52
C LYS A 27 20.25 9.24 -11.62
N GLY A 28 20.03 9.67 -12.87
CA GLY A 28 20.43 8.91 -14.06
C GLY A 28 19.51 7.75 -14.39
N CYS A 29 19.63 7.25 -15.61
CA CYS A 29 18.68 6.30 -16.19
C CYS A 29 19.01 4.86 -15.82
N ALA A 30 17.96 4.06 -15.54
CA ALA A 30 18.07 2.62 -15.52
C ALA A 30 18.05 2.08 -16.96
N SER A 31 18.90 1.12 -17.29
CA SER A 31 18.81 0.36 -18.55
C SER A 31 17.79 -0.77 -18.47
N GLY A 32 17.43 -1.18 -17.25
CA GLY A 32 16.31 -2.06 -16.93
C GLY A 32 15.07 -1.28 -16.47
N LEU A 33 14.54 -1.61 -15.29
CA LEU A 33 13.48 -0.87 -14.62
C LEU A 33 14.02 0.17 -13.64
N TYR A 34 13.41 1.34 -13.60
CA TYR A 34 13.54 2.27 -12.47
C TYR A 34 12.40 1.99 -11.49
N MET A 35 12.70 1.26 -10.43
CA MET A 35 11.72 0.84 -9.43
C MET A 35 11.71 1.84 -8.28
N ILE A 36 10.59 2.54 -8.09
CA ILE A 36 10.37 3.44 -6.97
C ILE A 36 9.65 2.65 -5.88
N SER A 37 10.32 2.45 -4.75
CA SER A 37 9.73 1.85 -3.57
C SER A 37 9.20 2.94 -2.65
N VAL A 38 7.90 2.92 -2.39
CA VAL A 38 7.20 3.85 -1.52
C VAL A 38 6.83 3.09 -0.24
N ARG A 39 7.64 3.32 0.80
CA ARG A 39 7.55 2.57 2.07
C ARG A 39 6.27 2.87 2.84
N GLY A 40 5.93 2.00 3.79
CA GLY A 40 4.81 2.17 4.71
C GLY A 40 5.16 2.99 5.95
N THR A 41 4.13 3.29 6.75
CA THR A 41 4.26 4.09 7.97
C THR A 41 5.26 3.46 8.95
N GLY A 42 6.19 4.27 9.46
CA GLY A 42 7.17 3.85 10.46
C GLY A 42 8.36 3.07 9.91
N GLU A 43 8.37 2.75 8.61
CA GLU A 43 9.60 2.24 7.99
C GLU A 43 10.66 3.34 7.93
N GLU A 44 11.91 2.95 8.17
CA GLU A 44 13.07 3.83 8.04
C GLU A 44 13.24 4.31 6.60
N GLN A 45 13.84 5.49 6.41
CA GLN A 45 14.08 6.04 5.07
C GLN A 45 14.97 5.10 4.24
N GLY A 46 14.51 4.77 3.03
CA GLY A 46 15.14 3.81 2.13
C GLY A 46 14.12 3.08 1.27
N ILE A 47 14.48 1.90 0.77
CA ILE A 47 13.62 1.12 -0.13
C ILE A 47 12.53 0.31 0.60
N GLY A 48 12.54 0.29 1.93
CA GLY A 48 11.55 -0.43 2.74
C GLY A 48 11.45 -1.93 2.44
N VAL A 49 10.41 -2.56 2.98
CA VAL A 49 10.13 -3.99 2.82
C VAL A 49 9.81 -4.35 1.37
N ALA A 50 9.04 -3.52 0.67
CA ALA A 50 8.63 -3.79 -0.71
C ALA A 50 9.82 -3.82 -1.67
N GLY A 51 10.70 -2.81 -1.61
CA GLY A 51 11.91 -2.77 -2.43
C GLY A 51 12.89 -3.89 -2.07
N THR A 52 13.02 -4.20 -0.77
CA THR A 52 13.92 -5.26 -0.29
C THR A 52 13.47 -6.65 -0.73
N LEU A 53 12.20 -6.99 -0.52
CA LEU A 53 11.69 -8.36 -0.73
C LEU A 53 11.23 -8.62 -2.17
N LEU A 54 10.76 -7.59 -2.89
CA LEU A 54 10.23 -7.71 -4.25
C LEU A 54 11.16 -7.03 -5.26
N GLY A 55 11.53 -5.77 -5.02
CA GLY A 55 12.38 -4.99 -5.93
C GLY A 55 13.69 -5.71 -6.26
N LYS A 56 14.39 -6.26 -5.26
CA LYS A 56 15.62 -7.03 -5.49
C LYS A 56 15.40 -8.26 -6.35
N LYS A 57 14.31 -9.00 -6.14
CA LYS A 57 13.95 -10.17 -6.97
C LYS A 57 13.59 -9.79 -8.41
N VAL A 58 12.96 -8.63 -8.60
CA VAL A 58 12.73 -8.08 -9.95
C VAL A 58 14.05 -7.70 -10.60
N ALA A 59 14.96 -7.02 -9.89
CA ALA A 59 16.27 -6.64 -10.41
C ALA A 59 17.17 -7.85 -10.78
N GLU A 60 16.97 -8.99 -10.10
CA GLU A 60 17.61 -10.25 -10.49
C GLU A 60 17.15 -10.74 -11.87
N GLN A 61 15.90 -10.49 -12.26
CA GLN A 61 15.32 -10.91 -13.54
C GLN A 61 15.42 -9.84 -14.63
N VAL A 62 15.38 -8.56 -14.25
CA VAL A 62 15.50 -7.42 -15.14
C VAL A 62 16.85 -6.73 -14.88
N LYS A 63 17.88 -7.18 -15.60
CA LYS A 63 19.24 -6.64 -15.42
C LYS A 63 19.30 -5.16 -15.78
N GLY A 64 20.14 -4.40 -15.07
CA GLY A 64 20.27 -2.96 -15.25
C GLY A 64 19.17 -2.13 -14.58
N SER A 65 18.32 -2.76 -13.75
CA SER A 65 17.34 -2.06 -12.95
C SER A 65 17.98 -1.30 -11.78
N LYS A 66 17.30 -0.24 -11.34
CA LYS A 66 17.59 0.52 -10.14
C LYS A 66 16.41 0.44 -9.17
N ILE A 67 16.66 0.39 -7.87
CA ILE A 67 15.64 0.41 -6.82
C ILE A 67 15.87 1.64 -5.95
N VAL A 68 14.96 2.60 -6.02
CA VAL A 68 15.08 3.90 -5.35
C VAL A 68 13.99 4.02 -4.29
N GLY A 69 14.37 4.38 -3.07
CA GLY A 69 13.41 4.69 -2.01
C GLY A 69 12.84 6.10 -2.20
N LEU A 70 11.52 6.25 -2.15
CA LEU A 70 10.92 7.58 -2.16
C LEU A 70 11.31 8.34 -0.88
N GLN A 71 11.86 9.53 -1.05
CA GLN A 71 12.16 10.43 0.07
C GLN A 71 10.87 11.11 0.52
N TYR A 72 10.34 10.71 1.68
CA TYR A 72 9.15 11.32 2.28
C TYR A 72 9.02 10.91 3.76
N PRO A 73 8.15 11.52 4.57
CA PRO A 73 8.13 11.26 6.01
C PRO A 73 7.75 9.83 6.42
N ALA A 74 6.76 9.20 5.78
CA ALA A 74 6.21 7.90 6.18
C ALA A 74 5.78 7.84 7.66
N THR A 75 5.18 8.91 8.18
CA THR A 75 4.84 9.05 9.61
C THR A 75 3.36 8.98 9.88
N LEU A 76 3.00 8.60 11.11
CA LEU A 76 1.62 8.63 11.59
C LEU A 76 1.25 9.97 12.24
N ALA A 77 2.17 10.56 13.03
CA ALA A 77 1.83 11.64 13.95
C ALA A 77 2.78 12.86 13.92
N SER A 78 4.00 12.74 13.37
CA SER A 78 4.95 13.84 13.31
C SER A 78 5.85 13.74 12.07
N PRO A 79 5.43 14.32 10.92
CA PRO A 79 4.16 15.02 10.69
C PRO A 79 2.92 14.11 10.77
N PRO A 80 1.71 14.67 11.00
CA PRO A 80 0.45 13.92 10.96
C PRO A 80 0.27 13.17 9.64
N TYR A 81 -0.44 12.04 9.68
CA TYR A 81 -0.61 11.14 8.54
C TYR A 81 -1.04 11.85 7.23
N PRO A 82 -2.05 12.76 7.20
CA PRO A 82 -2.42 13.45 5.97
C PRO A 82 -1.30 14.33 5.39
N GLU A 83 -0.51 14.98 6.24
CA GLU A 83 0.64 15.78 5.80
C GLU A 83 1.79 14.88 5.33
N SER A 84 2.01 13.73 5.97
CA SER A 84 2.95 12.71 5.51
C SER A 84 2.60 12.22 4.11
N VAL A 85 1.33 11.87 3.88
CA VAL A 85 0.82 11.45 2.57
C VAL A 85 0.98 12.57 1.55
N GLY A 86 0.52 13.79 1.84
CA GLY A 86 0.64 14.91 0.91
C GLY A 86 2.08 15.22 0.49
N ASN A 87 3.03 15.15 1.43
CA ASN A 87 4.46 15.29 1.14
C ASN A 87 4.98 14.12 0.28
N GLY A 88 4.52 12.90 0.54
CA GLY A 88 4.83 11.73 -0.30
C GLY A 88 4.32 11.91 -1.73
N THR A 89 3.05 12.29 -1.89
CA THR A 89 2.40 12.52 -3.18
C THR A 89 3.13 13.57 -3.99
N LYS A 90 3.49 14.70 -3.37
CA LYS A 90 4.29 15.76 -4.00
C LYS A 90 5.66 15.25 -4.46
N ASN A 91 6.40 14.56 -3.57
CA ASN A 91 7.75 14.11 -3.88
C ASN A 91 7.77 12.99 -4.93
N LEU A 92 6.75 12.12 -4.95
CA LEU A 92 6.62 11.09 -5.98
C LEU A 92 6.29 11.72 -7.34
N THR A 93 5.42 12.73 -7.38
CA THR A 93 5.15 13.50 -8.60
C THR A 93 6.42 14.14 -9.15
N GLU A 94 7.19 14.83 -8.32
CA GLU A 94 8.45 15.46 -8.71
C GLU A 94 9.44 14.42 -9.26
N LEU A 95 9.59 13.27 -8.58
CA LEU A 95 10.49 12.21 -9.01
C LEU A 95 10.10 11.61 -10.37
N LEU A 96 8.81 11.37 -10.59
CA LEU A 96 8.30 10.84 -11.86
C LEU A 96 8.53 11.83 -13.01
N GLU A 97 8.23 13.11 -12.80
CA GLU A 97 8.44 14.15 -13.81
C GLU A 97 9.92 14.34 -14.13
N ASP A 98 10.79 14.35 -13.13
CA ASP A 98 12.23 14.52 -13.32
C ASP A 98 12.86 13.31 -14.02
N TYR A 99 12.42 12.10 -13.69
CA TYR A 99 12.85 10.90 -14.40
C TYR A 99 12.36 10.88 -15.84
N HIS A 100 11.09 11.22 -16.09
CA HIS A 100 10.55 11.33 -17.45
C HIS A 100 11.36 12.31 -18.32
N LYS A 101 11.69 13.50 -17.78
CA LYS A 101 12.51 14.50 -18.48
C LYS A 101 13.92 14.01 -18.77
N SER A 102 14.54 13.33 -17.80
CA SER A 102 15.94 12.91 -17.89
C SER A 102 16.13 11.62 -18.68
N CYS A 103 15.12 10.76 -18.69
CA CYS A 103 15.14 9.39 -19.19
C CYS A 103 13.84 9.09 -19.96
N PRO A 104 13.59 9.76 -21.11
CA PRO A 104 12.30 9.71 -21.80
C PRO A 104 11.90 8.31 -22.28
N ASP A 105 12.86 7.41 -22.52
CA ASP A 105 12.62 6.01 -22.92
C ASP A 105 12.64 5.02 -21.74
N GLY A 106 12.90 5.51 -20.52
CA GLY A 106 13.03 4.67 -19.33
C GLY A 106 11.70 4.06 -18.89
N LYS A 107 11.74 2.87 -18.28
CA LYS A 107 10.53 2.24 -17.73
C LYS A 107 10.52 2.34 -16.21
N ILE A 108 9.40 2.75 -15.64
CA ILE A 108 9.20 2.94 -14.21
C ILE A 108 8.27 1.85 -13.68
N ALA A 109 8.60 1.29 -12.52
CA ALA A 109 7.65 0.53 -11.71
C ALA A 109 7.53 1.15 -10.32
N ILE A 110 6.31 1.21 -9.78
CA ILE A 110 6.04 1.74 -8.44
C ILE A 110 5.64 0.57 -7.54
N LEU A 111 6.28 0.46 -6.38
CA LEU A 111 5.98 -0.53 -5.35
C LEU A 111 5.54 0.22 -4.09
N GLY A 112 4.23 0.28 -3.84
CA GLY A 112 3.67 1.03 -2.71
C GLY A 112 3.16 0.09 -1.61
N TYR A 113 3.60 0.30 -0.38
CA TYR A 113 3.13 -0.47 0.78
C TYR A 113 2.39 0.44 1.77
N SER A 114 1.19 0.05 2.20
CA SER A 114 0.43 0.75 3.24
C SER A 114 0.24 2.24 2.90
N GLN A 115 0.74 3.17 3.71
CA GLN A 115 0.77 4.60 3.38
C GLN A 115 1.41 4.90 2.01
N GLY A 116 2.44 4.15 1.63
CA GLY A 116 3.07 4.30 0.32
C GLY A 116 2.20 3.82 -0.85
N ALA A 117 1.25 2.90 -0.61
CA ALA A 117 0.24 2.54 -1.61
C ALA A 117 -0.74 3.69 -1.85
N GLN A 118 -1.20 4.33 -0.78
CA GLN A 118 -2.02 5.54 -0.85
C GLN A 118 -1.29 6.66 -1.60
N VAL A 119 -0.05 6.99 -1.21
CA VAL A 119 0.79 7.98 -1.91
C VAL A 119 0.89 7.68 -3.41
N SER A 120 1.07 6.41 -3.77
CA SER A 120 1.20 6.00 -5.17
C SER A 120 -0.06 6.27 -5.99
N LEU A 121 -1.24 5.94 -5.45
CA LEU A 121 -2.49 6.23 -6.16
C LEU A 121 -2.86 7.71 -6.10
N ASP A 122 -2.56 8.42 -5.01
CA ASP A 122 -2.80 9.88 -4.91
C ASP A 122 -2.00 10.64 -5.97
N THR A 123 -0.76 10.21 -6.24
CA THR A 123 0.04 10.76 -7.33
C THR A 123 -0.57 10.46 -8.70
N LEU A 124 -0.94 9.19 -8.96
CA LEU A 124 -1.39 8.78 -10.29
C LEU A 124 -2.80 9.24 -10.63
N CYS A 125 -3.69 9.27 -9.64
CA CYS A 125 -5.12 9.42 -9.81
C CYS A 125 -5.68 10.72 -9.22
N GLY A 126 -4.88 11.44 -8.44
CA GLY A 126 -5.31 12.57 -7.63
C GLY A 126 -5.73 12.12 -6.23
N THR A 127 -5.63 13.05 -5.28
CA THR A 127 -6.11 12.85 -3.90
C THR A 127 -7.56 13.31 -3.82
N ASP A 128 -8.46 12.47 -3.34
CA ASP A 128 -9.89 12.80 -3.20
C ASP A 128 -10.56 12.27 -1.93
N GLU A 129 -9.79 11.60 -1.09
CA GLU A 129 -10.21 10.94 0.14
C GLU A 129 -10.62 11.96 1.20
N THR A 130 -11.60 11.59 2.03
CA THR A 130 -12.05 12.47 3.13
C THR A 130 -10.93 12.68 4.14
N GLY A 131 -10.64 13.95 4.46
CA GLY A 131 -9.61 14.32 5.44
C GLY A 131 -8.22 14.58 4.86
N PHE A 132 -8.07 14.50 3.54
CA PHE A 132 -6.84 14.82 2.82
C PHE A 132 -7.03 16.05 1.93
N THR A 133 -5.94 16.75 1.63
CA THR A 133 -5.97 17.89 0.69
C THR A 133 -6.12 17.36 -0.73
N THR A 134 -7.21 17.75 -1.41
CA THR A 134 -7.44 17.35 -2.79
C THR A 134 -6.32 17.81 -3.72
N THR A 135 -5.89 16.94 -4.61
CA THR A 135 -4.89 17.23 -5.64
C THR A 135 -5.34 16.69 -6.99
N ASP A 136 -4.89 17.34 -8.05
CA ASP A 136 -5.04 16.79 -9.40
C ASP A 136 -4.16 15.53 -9.57
N ALA A 137 -4.57 14.66 -10.50
CA ALA A 137 -3.72 13.58 -10.97
C ALA A 137 -2.47 14.13 -11.69
N ILE A 138 -1.35 13.43 -11.57
CA ILE A 138 -0.14 13.75 -12.34
C ILE A 138 -0.43 13.82 -13.85
N SER A 139 0.30 14.69 -14.55
CA SER A 139 0.20 14.84 -16.01
C SER A 139 0.43 13.52 -16.74
N SER A 140 -0.29 13.31 -17.85
CA SER A 140 -0.26 12.02 -18.57
C SER A 140 1.13 11.63 -19.08
N SER A 141 1.97 12.59 -19.47
CA SER A 141 3.29 12.30 -20.05
C SER A 141 4.24 11.61 -19.07
N ALA A 142 4.22 11.98 -17.79
CA ALA A 142 5.05 11.29 -16.79
C ALA A 142 4.56 9.86 -16.50
N VAL A 143 3.25 9.60 -16.67
CA VAL A 143 2.65 8.28 -16.47
C VAL A 143 2.93 7.33 -17.63
N ASP A 144 3.32 7.84 -18.80
CA ASP A 144 3.61 7.00 -19.96
C ASP A 144 4.79 6.05 -19.71
N ASN A 145 5.81 6.51 -18.97
CA ASN A 145 6.95 5.67 -18.55
C ASN A 145 6.61 4.68 -17.44
N VAL A 146 5.52 4.89 -16.69
CA VAL A 146 5.08 3.96 -15.65
C VAL A 146 4.47 2.74 -16.32
N VAL A 147 5.11 1.56 -16.18
CA VAL A 147 4.65 0.31 -16.79
C VAL A 147 3.97 -0.61 -15.79
N ALA A 148 4.31 -0.50 -14.50
CA ALA A 148 3.75 -1.33 -13.44
C ALA A 148 3.57 -0.54 -12.14
N VAL A 149 2.46 -0.79 -11.45
CA VAL A 149 2.15 -0.23 -10.13
C VAL A 149 1.65 -1.38 -9.28
N ALA A 150 2.45 -1.81 -8.32
CA ALA A 150 2.14 -2.91 -7.41
C ALA A 150 1.92 -2.35 -6.00
N LEU A 151 0.72 -2.53 -5.46
CA LEU A 151 0.29 -1.90 -4.22
C LEU A 151 -0.14 -2.96 -3.20
N PHE A 152 0.17 -2.76 -1.93
CA PHE A 152 -0.11 -3.74 -0.88
C PHE A 152 -0.71 -3.06 0.34
N GLY A 153 -1.89 -3.50 0.76
CA GLY A 153 -2.56 -2.97 1.96
C GLY A 153 -2.94 -1.50 1.83
N ASP A 154 -3.43 -1.07 0.67
CA ASP A 154 -3.79 0.32 0.40
C ASP A 154 -4.96 0.81 1.27
N PRO A 155 -4.77 1.80 2.17
CA PRO A 155 -5.86 2.35 2.97
C PRO A 155 -6.96 3.00 2.13
N THR A 156 -6.68 3.37 0.87
CA THR A 156 -7.63 3.98 -0.06
C THR A 156 -8.45 3.00 -0.89
N HIS A 157 -8.26 1.71 -0.62
CA HIS A 157 -8.89 0.60 -1.33
C HIS A 157 -10.41 0.76 -1.50
N ILE A 158 -10.86 0.47 -2.73
CA ILE A 158 -12.26 0.34 -3.11
C ILE A 158 -12.46 -1.09 -3.62
N ALA A 159 -13.41 -1.80 -3.03
CA ALA A 159 -13.68 -3.17 -3.44
C ALA A 159 -14.18 -3.25 -4.89
N ASN A 160 -13.75 -4.29 -5.61
CA ASN A 160 -14.23 -4.67 -6.94
C ASN A 160 -13.87 -3.71 -8.08
N VAL A 161 -12.83 -2.87 -7.91
CA VAL A 161 -12.17 -2.20 -9.04
C VAL A 161 -11.39 -3.21 -9.89
N SER A 162 -11.13 -2.90 -11.17
CA SER A 162 -10.57 -3.89 -12.11
C SER A 162 -9.11 -4.29 -11.80
N TYR A 163 -8.39 -3.44 -11.07
CA TYR A 163 -7.03 -3.64 -10.62
C TYR A 163 -6.94 -4.25 -9.20
N ASP A 164 -8.08 -4.57 -8.57
CA ASP A 164 -8.15 -5.20 -7.25
C ASP A 164 -7.60 -6.63 -7.30
N ARG A 165 -6.86 -7.02 -6.27
CA ARG A 165 -6.25 -8.34 -6.08
C ARG A 165 -6.36 -8.73 -4.61
N GLY A 166 -6.19 -10.02 -4.34
CA GLY A 166 -6.36 -10.57 -3.00
C GLY A 166 -7.81 -10.92 -2.69
N THR A 167 -8.10 -11.07 -1.41
CA THR A 167 -9.35 -11.66 -0.92
C THR A 167 -10.37 -10.65 -0.42
N SER A 168 -9.98 -9.39 -0.18
CA SER A 168 -10.87 -8.34 0.33
C SER A 168 -12.13 -8.17 -0.51
N LYS A 169 -13.23 -7.81 0.17
CA LYS A 169 -14.53 -7.46 -0.44
C LYS A 169 -15.10 -6.18 0.15
N LYS A 170 -14.33 -5.47 0.98
CA LYS A 170 -14.72 -4.24 1.65
C LYS A 170 -13.82 -3.11 1.20
N ASN A 171 -14.23 -1.90 1.53
CA ASN A 171 -13.42 -0.71 1.32
C ASN A 171 -12.44 -0.50 2.48
N GLY A 172 -11.37 0.24 2.20
CA GLY A 172 -10.37 0.61 3.20
C GLY A 172 -10.80 1.71 4.14
N LEU A 173 -9.84 2.14 4.97
CA LEU A 173 -9.99 3.17 6.00
C LEU A 173 -10.22 4.57 5.41
N PHE A 174 -9.62 4.86 4.26
CA PHE A 174 -9.70 6.14 3.56
C PHE A 174 -10.18 5.94 2.12
N PRO A 175 -11.35 5.33 1.90
CA PRO A 175 -11.75 4.90 0.58
C PRO A 175 -11.84 6.07 -0.39
N ARG A 176 -11.34 5.87 -1.62
CA ARG A 176 -11.45 6.86 -2.70
C ARG A 176 -12.89 7.26 -2.96
N ASN A 177 -13.11 8.55 -3.17
CA ASN A 177 -14.43 9.04 -3.56
C ASN A 177 -14.71 8.80 -5.05
N ASN A 178 -13.67 8.77 -5.90
CA ASN A 178 -13.75 8.56 -7.33
C ASN A 178 -12.66 7.58 -7.82
N SER A 179 -12.95 6.28 -7.80
CA SER A 179 -12.03 5.26 -8.33
C SER A 179 -11.87 5.28 -9.86
N ALA A 180 -12.76 5.96 -10.60
CA ALA A 180 -12.69 6.02 -12.06
C ALA A 180 -11.44 6.76 -12.56
N SER A 181 -10.87 7.66 -11.76
CA SER A 181 -9.60 8.33 -12.06
C SER A 181 -8.42 7.35 -12.09
N CYS A 182 -8.48 6.24 -11.33
CA CYS A 182 -7.49 5.17 -11.38
C CYS A 182 -7.79 4.11 -12.44
N GLU A 183 -9.07 3.90 -12.78
CA GLU A 183 -9.46 2.87 -13.76
C GLU A 183 -8.83 3.05 -15.14
N LYS A 184 -8.52 4.30 -15.55
CA LYS A 184 -7.75 4.56 -16.79
C LYS A 184 -6.36 3.91 -16.80
N TYR A 185 -5.79 3.63 -15.63
CA TYR A 185 -4.49 2.99 -15.44
C TYR A 185 -4.59 1.55 -14.95
N SER A 186 -5.80 0.99 -14.86
CA SER A 186 -6.05 -0.38 -14.38
C SER A 186 -5.15 -1.43 -15.03
N SER A 187 -4.87 -1.29 -16.32
CA SER A 187 -3.99 -2.20 -17.05
C SER A 187 -2.54 -2.22 -16.54
N LYS A 188 -2.11 -1.23 -15.76
CA LYS A 188 -0.78 -1.09 -15.17
C LYS A 188 -0.78 -1.29 -13.65
N ILE A 189 -1.96 -1.27 -13.00
CA ILE A 189 -2.11 -1.36 -11.54
C ILE A 189 -2.50 -2.78 -11.12
N ALA A 190 -1.92 -3.25 -10.03
CA ALA A 190 -2.41 -4.37 -9.23
C ALA A 190 -2.32 -3.98 -7.75
N SER A 191 -3.46 -3.98 -7.05
CA SER A 191 -3.55 -3.61 -5.64
C SER A 191 -4.04 -4.79 -4.82
N TRP A 192 -3.16 -5.36 -3.99
CA TRP A 192 -3.47 -6.50 -3.14
C TRP A 192 -4.02 -6.01 -1.80
N CYS A 193 -5.24 -6.45 -1.48
CA CYS A 193 -5.87 -6.28 -0.19
C CYS A 193 -6.54 -7.59 0.24
N ASP A 194 -6.29 -8.02 1.48
CA ASP A 194 -6.82 -9.26 2.00
C ASP A 194 -7.90 -9.05 3.06
N THR A 195 -8.85 -9.99 3.11
CA THR A 195 -9.88 -10.02 4.15
C THR A 195 -9.22 -10.08 5.52
N GLY A 196 -9.61 -9.19 6.42
CA GLY A 196 -9.06 -9.12 7.77
C GLY A 196 -7.97 -8.05 7.95
N ASP A 197 -7.42 -7.48 6.87
CA ASP A 197 -6.49 -6.35 6.96
C ASP A 197 -7.18 -5.14 7.61
N VAL A 198 -6.59 -4.62 8.68
CA VAL A 198 -7.13 -3.52 9.48
C VAL A 198 -7.21 -2.18 8.74
N TYR A 199 -6.47 -1.99 7.66
CA TYR A 199 -6.37 -0.72 6.94
C TYR A 199 -7.09 -0.74 5.59
N CYS A 200 -6.91 -1.79 4.79
CA CYS A 200 -7.49 -1.84 3.44
C CYS A 200 -8.83 -2.59 3.38
N ASP A 201 -9.18 -3.41 4.37
CA ASP A 201 -10.45 -4.16 4.44
C ASP A 201 -11.31 -3.76 5.65
N LEU A 202 -10.84 -2.86 6.53
CA LEU A 202 -11.47 -2.59 7.84
C LEU A 202 -11.67 -3.89 8.65
N GLY A 203 -10.70 -4.79 8.58
CA GLY A 203 -10.62 -5.97 9.42
C GLY A 203 -10.05 -5.69 10.81
N GLU A 204 -9.64 -6.75 11.51
CA GLU A 204 -9.16 -6.68 12.89
C GLU A 204 -7.77 -7.32 13.07
N ASP A 205 -7.18 -7.86 11.99
CA ASP A 205 -5.92 -8.60 12.02
C ASP A 205 -4.78 -7.78 11.39
N LYS A 206 -3.90 -7.25 12.24
CA LYS A 206 -2.72 -6.50 11.81
C LYS A 206 -1.68 -7.37 11.12
N ALA A 207 -1.62 -8.66 11.45
CA ALA A 207 -0.67 -9.57 10.82
C ALA A 207 -0.96 -9.74 9.33
N VAL A 208 -2.24 -9.75 8.93
CA VAL A 208 -2.65 -9.80 7.51
C VAL A 208 -2.02 -8.66 6.72
N HIS A 209 -1.95 -7.45 7.29
CA HIS A 209 -1.35 -6.30 6.63
C HIS A 209 0.13 -6.49 6.24
N GLY A 210 0.87 -7.32 6.99
CA GLY A 210 2.28 -7.62 6.71
C GLY A 210 2.51 -8.82 5.79
N GLN A 211 1.48 -9.59 5.43
CA GLN A 211 1.62 -10.91 4.79
C GLN A 211 1.59 -10.91 3.26
N TYR A 212 1.35 -9.76 2.61
CA TYR A 212 1.30 -9.67 1.15
C TYR A 212 2.56 -10.22 0.46
N PHE A 213 3.73 -9.99 1.05
CA PHE A 213 5.01 -10.43 0.48
C PHE A 213 5.20 -11.95 0.53
N SER A 214 4.72 -12.61 1.59
CA SER A 214 4.75 -14.07 1.68
C SER A 214 3.67 -14.72 0.83
N ASN A 215 2.48 -14.11 0.77
CA ASN A 215 1.32 -14.68 0.11
C ASN A 215 1.43 -14.55 -1.42
N TYR A 216 1.90 -13.40 -1.91
CA TYR A 216 1.86 -13.05 -3.33
C TYR A 216 3.23 -12.75 -3.94
N GLY A 217 4.34 -12.87 -3.19
CA GLY A 217 5.67 -12.45 -3.63
C GLY A 217 6.06 -12.89 -5.06
N PRO A 218 5.98 -14.19 -5.40
CA PRO A 218 6.25 -14.66 -6.76
C PRO A 218 5.31 -14.06 -7.82
N GLU A 219 4.02 -13.95 -7.52
CA GLU A 219 3.02 -13.35 -8.42
C GLU A 219 3.32 -11.88 -8.70
N ILE A 220 3.64 -11.12 -7.65
CA ILE A 220 3.96 -9.69 -7.74
C ILE A 220 5.20 -9.46 -8.59
N VAL A 221 6.27 -10.23 -8.34
CA VAL A 221 7.51 -10.15 -9.13
C VAL A 221 7.20 -10.46 -10.59
N GLN A 222 6.43 -11.51 -10.87
CA GLN A 222 6.07 -11.89 -12.22
C GLN A 222 5.23 -10.82 -12.92
N PHE A 223 4.26 -10.23 -12.23
CA PHE A 223 3.46 -9.11 -12.73
C PHE A 223 4.35 -7.95 -13.19
N ILE A 224 5.30 -7.51 -12.36
CA ILE A 224 6.21 -6.40 -12.69
C ILE A 224 7.10 -6.76 -13.90
N VAL A 225 7.66 -7.97 -13.93
CA VAL A 225 8.50 -8.45 -15.04
C VAL A 225 7.72 -8.54 -16.35
N ASP A 226 6.47 -9.01 -16.31
CA ASP A 226 5.63 -9.11 -17.50
C ASP A 226 5.25 -7.73 -18.04
N LYS A 227 4.96 -6.76 -17.16
CA LYS A 227 4.74 -5.36 -17.55
C LYS A 227 5.98 -4.73 -18.19
N TYR A 228 7.17 -4.97 -17.63
CA TYR A 228 8.42 -4.52 -18.24
C TYR A 228 8.60 -5.07 -19.66
N ASN A 229 8.27 -6.34 -19.88
CA ASN A 229 8.36 -7.01 -21.18
C ASN A 229 7.22 -6.64 -22.15
N GLY A 230 6.30 -5.75 -21.76
CA GLY A 230 5.20 -5.31 -22.62
C GLY A 230 4.08 -6.34 -22.80
N LYS A 231 3.97 -7.32 -21.90
CA LYS A 231 2.86 -8.27 -21.94
C LYS A 231 1.60 -7.65 -21.35
N SER A 232 0.52 -7.62 -22.12
CA SER A 232 -0.82 -7.34 -21.61
C SER A 232 -1.25 -8.50 -20.71
N GLY A 233 -1.63 -8.20 -19.46
CA GLY A 233 -1.86 -9.22 -18.43
C GLY A 233 -2.99 -10.16 -18.81
N GLY A 234 -2.64 -11.39 -19.22
CA GLY A 234 -3.55 -12.52 -19.16
C GLY A 234 -3.72 -12.90 -17.70
N ASN A 235 -4.98 -13.01 -17.26
CA ASN A 235 -5.36 -13.41 -15.92
C ASN A 235 -4.73 -14.78 -15.60
N SER A 236 -3.56 -14.80 -14.96
CA SER A 236 -2.94 -16.06 -14.49
C SER A 236 -3.64 -16.45 -13.20
N THR A 237 -4.87 -16.93 -13.32
CA THR A 237 -5.59 -17.60 -12.25
C THR A 237 -4.96 -18.96 -12.01
N SER A 238 -3.80 -19.01 -11.36
CA SER A 238 -3.31 -20.25 -10.75
C SER A 238 -3.75 -20.27 -9.29
N VAL A 239 -5.03 -20.54 -9.08
CA VAL A 239 -5.52 -21.04 -7.79
C VAL A 239 -4.84 -22.40 -7.55
N PRO A 240 -4.16 -22.65 -6.42
CA PRO A 240 -3.67 -23.99 -6.11
C PRO A 240 -4.90 -24.88 -5.87
N THR A 241 -5.23 -25.71 -6.85
CA THR A 241 -6.26 -26.73 -6.70
C THR A 241 -5.71 -27.81 -5.79
N GLY A 242 -6.30 -27.94 -4.61
CA GLY A 242 -6.01 -29.01 -3.67
C GLY A 242 -6.15 -30.39 -4.33
N THR A 243 -5.24 -31.29 -3.93
CA THR A 243 -5.11 -32.67 -4.37
C THR A 243 -6.44 -33.43 -4.28
N ALA A 244 -6.95 -33.89 -5.43
CA ALA A 244 -8.04 -34.85 -5.50
C ALA A 244 -7.50 -36.28 -5.36
N ALA A 245 -8.13 -37.08 -4.49
CA ALA A 245 -8.06 -38.54 -4.49
C ALA A 245 -9.35 -39.12 -5.12
N PRO A 246 -9.34 -40.36 -5.65
CA PRO A 246 -10.19 -40.71 -6.79
C PRO A 246 -11.50 -41.47 -6.47
N THR A 247 -12.50 -41.20 -7.33
CA THR A 247 -13.55 -42.06 -7.92
C THR A 247 -14.48 -42.94 -7.07
N GLY A 248 -15.79 -42.77 -7.29
CA GLY A 248 -16.83 -43.76 -6.98
C GLY A 248 -18.26 -43.43 -7.45
N ILE A 249 -18.55 -43.74 -8.72
CA ILE A 249 -19.80 -44.35 -9.30
C ILE A 249 -21.17 -43.62 -9.21
N SER A 250 -21.91 -43.75 -10.32
CA SER A 250 -23.10 -43.08 -10.85
C SER A 250 -24.47 -43.24 -10.12
N ALA A 251 -25.36 -42.29 -10.48
CA ALA A 251 -26.78 -42.00 -10.16
C ALA A 251 -27.83 -43.11 -10.54
N PRO A 252 -29.18 -42.90 -10.60
CA PRO A 252 -30.06 -41.75 -10.23
C PRO A 252 -31.42 -42.10 -9.53
N THR A 253 -32.19 -41.10 -9.07
CA THR A 253 -33.66 -40.85 -9.33
C THR A 253 -34.38 -40.09 -8.20
N GLY A 254 -35.37 -39.24 -8.59
CA GLY A 254 -36.53 -38.89 -7.76
C GLY A 254 -36.72 -37.40 -7.49
N GLY A 255 -37.48 -36.71 -8.35
CA GLY A 255 -37.95 -35.35 -8.08
C GLY A 255 -39.17 -35.29 -7.17
N ASN A 256 -39.42 -34.12 -6.58
CA ASN A 256 -40.77 -33.56 -6.56
C ASN A 256 -40.75 -32.05 -6.29
N SER A 257 -41.45 -31.31 -7.16
CA SER A 257 -41.79 -29.91 -7.03
C SER A 257 -42.91 -29.72 -6.01
N THR A 258 -42.92 -28.61 -5.27
CA THR A 258 -44.19 -28.00 -4.87
C THR A 258 -44.06 -26.47 -4.86
N ALA A 259 -44.85 -25.85 -5.72
CA ALA A 259 -45.10 -24.42 -5.76
C ALA A 259 -46.24 -24.07 -4.78
N THR A 260 -46.23 -22.87 -4.21
CA THR A 260 -47.48 -22.23 -3.75
C THR A 260 -47.40 -20.72 -3.98
N THR A 261 -48.53 -20.22 -4.45
CA THR A 261 -48.79 -18.92 -5.10
C THR A 261 -49.48 -17.91 -4.18
N ALA A 262 -49.19 -16.62 -4.43
CA ALA A 262 -50.05 -15.42 -4.34
C ALA A 262 -50.49 -14.95 -2.92
N ARG A 263 -50.77 -13.67 -2.59
CA ARG A 263 -50.98 -12.39 -3.30
C ARG A 263 -50.91 -11.22 -2.27
N PRO A 264 -50.70 -9.95 -2.66
CA PRO A 264 -50.49 -8.82 -1.72
C PRO A 264 -51.74 -7.98 -1.40
N THR A 265 -51.62 -7.17 -0.33
CA THR A 265 -52.45 -6.01 0.09
C THR A 265 -51.53 -5.13 0.95
N GLY A 266 -51.48 -3.81 0.95
CA GLY A 266 -52.25 -2.73 0.34
C GLY A 266 -51.52 -1.41 0.65
N SER A 267 -51.94 -0.33 0.00
CA SER A 267 -51.31 1.00 -0.02
C SER A 267 -51.52 1.83 1.25
N SER A 268 -50.64 2.82 1.47
CA SER A 268 -51.05 4.20 1.74
C SER A 268 -49.90 5.20 1.55
N THR A 269 -50.11 6.11 0.62
CA THR A 269 -49.49 7.43 0.44
C THR A 269 -49.58 8.33 1.69
N SER A 270 -48.55 9.14 1.95
CA SER A 270 -48.73 10.61 2.07
C SER A 270 -47.40 11.37 2.12
N SER A 271 -47.41 12.44 1.36
CA SER A 271 -46.46 13.54 1.16
C SER A 271 -46.15 14.40 2.39
N GLY A 272 -44.98 15.06 2.35
CA GLY A 272 -44.90 16.52 2.54
C GLY A 272 -44.05 17.04 3.69
N GLY A 273 -43.18 18.00 3.36
CA GLY A 273 -43.02 19.20 4.20
C GLY A 273 -41.67 19.44 4.89
N ALA A 274 -40.81 20.19 4.20
CA ALA A 274 -40.03 21.36 4.66
C ALA A 274 -39.38 21.42 6.06
N ALA A 275 -38.12 21.90 6.02
CA ALA A 275 -37.28 22.37 7.13
C ALA A 275 -37.92 23.55 7.93
N PRO A 276 -37.33 23.94 9.08
CA PRO A 276 -36.21 24.88 9.03
C PRO A 276 -35.09 24.70 10.07
N SER A 277 -33.93 25.19 9.66
CA SER A 277 -32.80 25.75 10.41
C SER A 277 -33.02 26.18 11.86
N ARG A 278 -32.08 25.82 12.75
CA ARG A 278 -31.61 26.65 13.87
C ARG A 278 -30.13 26.40 14.18
N THR A 279 -29.33 27.45 14.10
CA THR A 279 -28.03 27.64 14.77
C THR A 279 -28.22 27.69 16.29
N PRO A 280 -27.17 27.42 17.08
CA PRO A 280 -26.39 28.53 17.63
C PRO A 280 -24.88 28.26 17.79
N SER A 281 -24.09 29.32 17.58
CA SER A 281 -22.80 29.60 18.22
C SER A 281 -23.03 30.94 18.96
N PRO A 282 -22.45 31.24 20.15
CA PRO A 282 -21.01 31.51 20.27
C PRO A 282 -20.37 31.18 21.64
N GLY A 283 -19.05 31.12 21.70
CA GLY A 283 -18.32 31.07 22.97
C GLY A 283 -16.81 31.12 22.80
N ALA A 284 -16.23 32.28 23.10
CA ALA A 284 -14.81 32.61 22.99
C ALA A 284 -13.95 32.02 24.12
N ALA A 285 -12.67 31.77 23.82
CA ALA A 285 -11.52 31.90 24.72
C ALA A 285 -10.27 32.02 23.83
N ALA A 286 -9.73 33.21 23.61
CA ALA A 286 -8.71 33.86 24.44
C ALA A 286 -7.41 33.03 24.50
N GLY A 287 -6.40 33.51 23.76
CA GLY A 287 -5.06 32.99 23.79
C GLY A 287 -4.33 33.31 25.09
N LEU A 288 -3.34 32.47 25.39
CA LEU A 288 -2.22 32.84 26.24
C LEU A 288 -1.00 32.02 25.82
N GLU A 289 -0.06 32.69 25.17
CA GLU A 289 1.33 32.25 25.08
C GLU A 289 1.93 32.22 26.49
N VAL A 290 2.57 31.12 26.86
CA VAL A 290 3.68 31.13 27.81
C VAL A 290 4.74 30.14 27.32
N ALA A 291 5.89 30.69 26.97
CA ALA A 291 7.13 29.98 26.75
C ALA A 291 7.58 29.24 28.01
N SER A 292 8.05 28.00 27.88
CA SER A 292 9.01 27.45 28.84
C SER A 292 9.94 26.42 28.18
N LYS A 293 11.21 26.57 28.53
CA LYS A 293 12.38 25.85 28.03
C LYS A 293 12.40 24.41 28.56
N GLY A 294 12.81 23.50 27.67
CA GLY A 294 13.80 22.45 27.93
C GLY A 294 13.57 21.48 29.09
N LEU A 295 13.16 20.26 28.76
CA LEU A 295 13.73 19.06 29.38
C LEU A 295 13.60 17.88 28.40
N TYR A 296 14.64 17.66 27.59
CA TYR A 296 14.78 16.45 26.79
C TYR A 296 15.15 15.30 27.71
N VAL A 297 14.16 14.48 28.08
CA VAL A 297 14.42 13.13 28.59
C VAL A 297 14.50 12.24 27.36
N ALA A 298 15.71 11.81 27.01
CA ALA A 298 15.95 10.81 26.00
C ALA A 298 15.26 9.50 26.43
N LEU A 299 14.13 9.18 25.79
CA LEU A 299 13.54 7.85 25.86
C LEU A 299 14.37 6.92 24.96
N PRO A 300 14.77 5.73 25.42
CA PRO A 300 15.53 4.81 24.59
C PRO A 300 14.66 4.31 23.42
N LEU A 301 15.19 4.45 22.19
CA LEU A 301 14.65 4.02 20.88
C LEU A 301 14.32 2.51 20.76
N ALA A 302 14.28 1.76 21.86
CA ALA A 302 14.06 0.32 21.87
C ALA A 302 12.59 -0.10 21.92
N LEU A 303 11.63 0.85 21.87
CA LEU A 303 10.19 0.55 21.95
C LEU A 303 9.40 0.76 20.64
N MET A 304 10.07 0.98 19.49
CA MET A 304 9.41 1.01 18.18
C MET A 304 9.51 -0.31 17.39
N ALA A 305 10.33 -1.26 17.83
CA ALA A 305 10.49 -2.55 17.16
C ALA A 305 9.39 -3.58 17.50
N MET A 306 8.38 -3.24 18.30
CA MET A 306 7.26 -4.16 18.62
C MET A 306 6.00 -3.93 17.77
N PHE A 307 6.02 -3.03 16.80
CA PHE A 307 4.86 -2.78 15.92
C PHE A 307 4.90 -3.53 14.58
N GLN A 308 5.87 -4.42 14.37
CA GLN A 308 5.96 -5.26 13.16
C GLN A 308 5.77 -6.76 13.42
N MET A 309 5.43 -7.15 14.65
CA MET A 309 5.06 -8.53 14.99
C MET A 309 3.94 -8.49 16.03
N LEU A 310 2.73 -8.11 15.60
CA LEU A 310 1.43 -8.42 16.23
C LEU A 310 0.32 -7.91 15.31
#